data_AF-A0A9N9W3E1-F1
#
_entry.id   AF-A0A9N9W3E1-F1
#
_cell.length_a   1.000
_cell.length_b   1.000
_cell.length_c   1.000
_cell.angle_alpha   90.00
_cell.angle_beta   90.00
_cell.angle_gamma   90.00
#
_symmetry.space_group_name_H-M   'P 1'
#
loop_
_entity.id
_entity.type
_entity.pdbx_description
1 polymer ?
#
loop_
_entity_poly.entity_id
_entity_poly.type
_entity_poly.pdbx_seq_one_letter_code
_entity_poly.pdbx_strand_id
1 'polypeptide(L)'
;MNESTQGNNSGDLTDPNQEVSLDDLVAEHLALVRDFSEKIKLKEELFGLQMRAQQLLTNSEMRRRGTPVPKPEKRVRHNDLNSQRSFFKDGSAALATDLDDLKAVEDMYDQQIAYIRSRLQEIRKIIEKAHPEVVGFNVEETGDI
;
A
#
# COMPACT_ATOMS: atom_id res chain seq x y z
N MET A 1 29.33 -7.55 -35.71
CA MET A 1 28.20 -8.48 -35.60
C MET A 1 28.49 -9.42 -34.45
N ASN A 2 27.78 -9.26 -33.33
CA ASN A 2 27.32 -10.35 -32.47
C ASN A 2 26.29 -9.75 -31.53
N GLU A 3 25.08 -10.27 -31.69
CA GLU A 3 23.87 -9.88 -30.98
C GLU A 3 24.07 -10.13 -29.49
N SER A 4 23.97 -9.06 -28.71
CA SER A 4 23.74 -9.15 -27.27
C SER A 4 22.29 -9.58 -27.10
N THR A 5 22.07 -10.89 -26.98
CA THR A 5 20.78 -11.48 -26.67
C THR A 5 20.30 -10.91 -25.34
N GLN A 6 19.29 -10.04 -25.41
CA GLN A 6 18.46 -9.66 -24.29
C GLN A 6 17.95 -10.93 -23.62
N GLY A 7 18.19 -11.07 -22.32
CA GLY A 7 17.51 -12.05 -21.48
C GLY A 7 16.03 -11.68 -21.36
N ASN A 8 15.23 -12.06 -22.35
CA ASN A 8 13.78 -12.14 -22.26
C ASN A 8 13.41 -13.48 -21.60
N ASN A 9 13.61 -13.60 -20.29
CA ASN A 9 13.08 -14.70 -19.48
C ASN A 9 11.89 -14.24 -18.62
N SER A 10 11.13 -13.25 -19.07
CA SER A 10 9.73 -13.12 -18.63
C SER A 10 8.89 -14.09 -19.45
N GLY A 11 9.12 -15.39 -19.24
CA GLY A 11 8.21 -16.41 -19.73
C GLY A 11 6.84 -16.10 -19.14
N ASP A 12 5.84 -15.95 -20.01
CA ASP A 12 4.47 -15.80 -19.59
C ASP A 12 4.05 -17.09 -18.87
N LEU A 13 4.13 -17.09 -17.53
CA LEU A 13 3.83 -18.22 -16.65
C LEU A 13 2.36 -18.68 -16.72
N THR A 14 1.58 -18.09 -17.64
CA THR A 14 0.21 -18.48 -17.94
C THR A 14 0.09 -19.41 -19.16
N ASP A 15 1.19 -19.75 -19.85
CA ASP A 15 1.15 -20.74 -20.95
C ASP A 15 0.84 -22.14 -20.38
N PRO A 16 -0.33 -22.74 -20.71
CA PRO A 16 -0.73 -24.04 -20.21
C PRO A 16 0.13 -25.21 -20.72
N ASN A 17 1.03 -24.98 -21.68
CA ASN A 17 1.92 -25.99 -22.25
C ASN A 17 3.37 -25.89 -21.73
N GLN A 18 3.67 -24.88 -20.90
CA GLN A 18 4.97 -24.74 -20.27
C GLN A 18 5.02 -25.63 -19.03
N GLU A 19 6.09 -26.44 -18.90
CA GLU A 19 6.36 -27.18 -17.66
C GLU A 19 6.76 -26.16 -16.59
N VAL A 20 5.79 -25.73 -15.79
CA VAL A 20 6.01 -24.73 -14.74
C VAL A 20 6.62 -25.43 -13.53
N SER A 21 7.83 -25.03 -13.15
CA SER A 21 8.50 -25.57 -11.96
C SER A 21 7.79 -25.13 -10.68
N LEU A 22 7.58 -26.05 -9.74
CA LEU A 22 7.05 -25.73 -8.42
C LEU A 22 7.92 -24.70 -7.69
N ASP A 23 9.25 -24.79 -7.85
CA ASP A 23 10.19 -23.86 -7.21
C ASP A 23 10.00 -22.42 -7.74
N ASP A 24 9.75 -22.27 -9.04
CA ASP A 24 9.50 -20.96 -9.65
C ASP A 24 8.16 -20.36 -9.19
N LEU A 25 7.12 -21.19 -9.10
CA LEU A 25 5.81 -20.78 -8.60
C LEU A 25 5.84 -20.39 -7.11
N VAL A 26 6.57 -21.15 -6.30
CA VAL A 26 6.76 -20.82 -4.87
C VAL A 26 7.57 -19.54 -4.71
N ALA A 27 8.61 -19.33 -5.53
CA ALA A 27 9.39 -18.10 -5.51
C ALA A 27 8.54 -16.87 -5.91
N GLU A 28 7.74 -16.97 -6.98
CA GLU A 28 6.79 -15.91 -7.39
C GLU A 28 5.77 -15.64 -6.28
N HIS A 29 5.21 -16.69 -5.67
CA HIS A 29 4.26 -16.56 -4.56
C HIS A 29 4.87 -15.82 -3.36
N LEU A 30 6.08 -16.19 -2.93
CA LEU A 30 6.75 -15.53 -1.81
C LEU A 30 7.09 -14.06 -2.10
N ALA A 31 7.49 -13.75 -3.34
CA ALA A 31 7.71 -12.38 -3.77
C ALA A 31 6.42 -11.56 -3.71
N LEU A 32 5.32 -12.10 -4.24
CA LEU A 32 4.01 -11.42 -4.22
C LEU A 32 3.46 -11.21 -2.80
N VAL A 33 3.64 -12.18 -1.89
CA VAL A 33 3.26 -12.01 -0.48
C VAL A 33 4.05 -10.87 0.16
N ARG A 34 5.37 -10.79 -0.08
CA ARG A 34 6.20 -9.70 0.45
C ARG A 34 5.75 -8.34 -0.09
N ASP A 35 5.50 -8.25 -1.38
CA ASP A 35 5.02 -7.02 -2.02
C ASP A 35 3.64 -6.63 -1.48
N PHE A 36 2.74 -7.60 -1.27
CA PHE A 36 1.43 -7.38 -0.66
C PHE A 36 1.57 -6.73 0.72
N SER A 37 2.36 -7.33 1.62
CA SER A 37 2.52 -6.79 2.98
C SER A 37 3.19 -5.41 3.00
N GLU A 38 4.13 -5.13 2.09
CA GLU A 38 4.70 -3.78 1.95
C GLU A 38 3.63 -2.77 1.52
N LYS A 39 2.76 -3.12 0.57
CA LYS A 39 1.70 -2.23 0.10
C LYS A 39 0.64 -1.97 1.16
N ILE A 40 0.29 -2.97 1.97
CA ILE A 40 -0.58 -2.79 3.15
C ILE A 40 0.03 -1.77 4.12
N LYS A 41 1.31 -1.94 4.47
CA LYS A 41 2.01 -1.01 5.36
C LYS A 41 2.03 0.42 4.82
N LEU A 42 2.35 0.61 3.55
CA LEU A 42 2.37 1.94 2.92
C LEU A 42 0.97 2.58 2.93
N LYS A 43 -0.07 1.78 2.74
CA LYS A 43 -1.46 2.24 2.82
C LYS A 43 -1.82 2.71 4.24
N GLU A 44 -1.43 1.97 5.28
CA GLU A 44 -1.64 2.36 6.67
C GLU A 44 -0.90 3.66 7.04
N GLU A 45 0.35 3.81 6.57
CA GLU A 45 1.12 5.04 6.74
C GLU A 45 0.42 6.23 6.08
N LEU A 46 -0.10 6.07 4.85
CA LEU A 46 -0.88 7.10 4.16
C LEU A 46 -2.15 7.47 4.92
N PHE A 47 -2.90 6.49 5.42
CA PHE A 47 -4.10 6.75 6.23
C PHE A 47 -3.76 7.58 7.48
N GLY A 48 -2.66 7.25 8.17
CA GLY A 48 -2.19 8.02 9.32
C GLY A 48 -1.74 9.46 8.97
N LEU A 49 -1.19 9.68 7.78
CA LEU A 49 -0.90 11.01 7.24
C LEU A 49 -2.18 11.79 6.93
N GLN A 50 -3.14 11.19 6.24
CA GLN A 50 -4.43 11.79 5.91
C GLN A 50 -5.19 12.22 7.17
N MET A 51 -5.29 11.35 8.18
CA MET A 51 -5.95 11.67 9.45
C MET A 51 -5.31 12.87 10.16
N ARG A 52 -3.97 12.97 10.14
CA ARG A 52 -3.26 14.13 10.70
C ARG A 52 -3.52 15.41 9.92
N ALA A 53 -3.49 15.36 8.59
CA ALA A 53 -3.78 16.52 7.73
C ALA A 53 -5.23 17.00 7.91
N GLN A 54 -6.21 16.08 7.96
CA GLN A 54 -7.62 16.40 8.22
C GLN A 54 -7.83 17.05 9.60
N GLN A 55 -7.12 16.57 10.63
CA GLN A 55 -7.17 17.16 11.97
C GLN A 55 -6.57 18.57 11.99
N LEU A 56 -5.48 18.82 11.26
CA LEU A 56 -4.90 20.17 11.12
C LEU A 56 -5.85 21.15 10.43
N LEU A 57 -6.52 20.72 9.34
CA LEU A 57 -7.54 21.53 8.68
C LEU A 57 -8.70 21.86 9.60
N THR A 58 -9.21 20.85 10.31
CA THR A 58 -10.31 21.02 11.27
C THR A 58 -9.93 22.00 12.39
N ASN A 59 -8.72 21.85 12.94
CA ASN A 59 -8.19 22.76 13.96
C ASN A 59 -8.03 24.19 13.43
N SER A 60 -7.58 24.35 12.18
CA SER A 60 -7.46 25.66 11.52
C SER A 60 -8.84 26.32 11.36
N GLU A 61 -9.85 25.56 10.95
CA GLU A 61 -11.22 26.06 10.78
C GLU A 61 -11.86 26.45 12.12
N MET A 62 -11.66 25.65 13.18
CA MET A 62 -12.14 25.99 14.52
C MET A 62 -11.51 27.29 15.04
N ARG A 63 -10.20 27.49 14.84
CA ARG A 63 -9.52 28.75 15.17
C ARG A 63 -10.10 29.94 14.40
N ARG A 64 -10.39 29.78 13.10
CA ARG A 64 -11.04 30.82 12.29
C ARG A 64 -12.43 31.19 12.81
N ARG A 65 -13.19 30.20 13.29
CA ARG A 65 -14.54 30.39 13.85
C ARG A 65 -14.54 30.82 15.32
N GLY A 66 -13.37 30.95 15.96
CA GLY A 66 -13.26 31.26 17.39
C GLY A 66 -13.76 30.14 18.31
N THR A 67 -13.97 28.92 17.79
CA THR A 67 -14.38 27.78 18.60
C THR A 67 -13.15 27.11 19.24
N PRO A 68 -13.24 26.70 20.52
CA PRO A 68 -12.10 26.12 21.22
C PRO A 68 -11.70 24.78 20.59
N VAL A 69 -10.44 24.67 20.20
CA VAL A 69 -9.88 23.43 19.61
C VAL A 69 -9.86 22.31 20.66
N PRO A 70 -10.41 21.12 20.37
CA PRO A 70 -10.33 19.99 21.27
C PRO A 70 -8.87 19.65 21.57
N LYS A 71 -8.52 19.62 22.86
CA LYS A 71 -7.14 19.32 23.27
C LYS A 71 -6.87 17.83 23.05
N PRO A 72 -5.73 17.46 22.45
CA PRO A 72 -5.34 16.06 22.36
C PRO A 72 -5.20 15.48 23.77
N GLU A 73 -5.87 14.36 24.01
CA GLU A 73 -5.68 13.59 25.22
C GLU A 73 -4.27 12.98 25.17
N LYS A 74 -3.41 13.43 26.10
CA LYS A 74 -2.00 13.06 26.33
C LYS A 74 -0.96 13.92 25.59
N ARG A 75 -0.05 14.48 26.41
CA ARG A 75 1.05 15.35 26.02
C ARG A 75 2.10 14.59 25.21
N VAL A 76 2.18 14.85 23.91
CA VAL A 76 3.44 14.67 23.17
C VAL A 76 4.37 15.80 23.63
N ARG A 77 5.59 15.46 24.06
CA ARG A 77 6.57 16.45 24.55
C ARG A 77 6.83 17.49 23.46
N HIS A 78 6.52 18.75 23.76
CA HIS A 78 6.86 19.90 22.94
C HIS A 78 8.37 20.11 22.96
N ASN A 79 9.03 19.97 21.80
CA ASN A 79 10.22 20.75 21.51
C ASN A 79 9.94 21.61 20.28
N ASP A 80 10.08 22.92 20.52
CA ASP A 80 10.33 24.01 19.58
C ASP A 80 9.27 24.35 18.51
N LEU A 81 8.12 24.82 19.00
CA LEU A 81 7.27 25.76 18.26
C LEU A 81 7.86 27.17 18.37
N ASN A 82 8.78 27.53 17.48
CA ASN A 82 9.15 28.91 17.28
C ASN A 82 9.29 29.24 15.79
N SER A 83 8.16 29.39 15.10
CA SER A 83 7.95 30.27 13.95
C SER A 83 6.50 30.13 13.46
N GLN A 84 5.57 30.85 14.08
CA GLN A 84 4.23 31.04 13.52
C GLN A 84 3.91 32.54 13.49
N ARG A 85 4.40 33.22 12.46
CA ARG A 85 3.82 34.48 12.00
C ARG A 85 3.74 34.46 10.47
N SER A 86 2.51 34.63 9.98
CA SER A 86 2.19 35.20 8.66
C SER A 86 2.10 34.28 7.41
N PHE A 87 1.53 33.06 7.49
CA PHE A 87 1.23 32.22 6.30
C PHE A 87 -0.22 31.69 6.19
N PHE A 88 -1.19 32.30 6.86
CA PHE A 88 -2.53 31.70 7.06
C PHE A 88 -3.59 31.97 5.99
N LYS A 89 -3.22 32.46 4.79
CA LYS A 89 -4.19 32.62 3.68
C LYS A 89 -4.13 31.49 2.64
N ASP A 90 -2.95 30.89 2.41
CA ASP A 90 -2.77 29.93 1.30
C ASP A 90 -2.52 28.49 1.76
N GLY A 91 -2.10 28.27 3.02
CA GLY A 91 -1.72 26.94 3.51
C GLY A 91 -2.88 25.95 3.68
N SER A 92 -4.12 26.42 3.87
CA SER A 92 -5.29 25.51 4.01
C SER A 92 -5.78 24.96 2.68
N ALA A 93 -5.57 25.69 1.59
CA ALA A 93 -5.92 25.22 0.25
C ALA A 93 -4.88 24.22 -0.26
N ALA A 94 -3.58 24.53 -0.10
CA ALA A 94 -2.50 23.60 -0.40
C ALA A 94 -2.64 22.27 0.36
N LEU A 95 -2.93 22.33 1.67
CA LEU A 95 -3.12 21.12 2.49
C LEU A 95 -4.37 20.31 2.09
N ALA A 96 -5.40 20.94 1.54
CA ALA A 96 -6.57 20.24 1.01
C ALA A 96 -6.25 19.53 -0.31
N THR A 97 -5.47 20.17 -1.20
CA THR A 97 -4.96 19.52 -2.41
C THR A 97 -4.03 18.35 -2.08
N ASP A 98 -3.14 18.51 -1.10
CA ASP A 98 -2.26 17.43 -0.64
C ASP A 98 -3.07 16.23 -0.10
N LEU A 99 -4.25 16.46 0.50
CA LEU A 99 -5.15 15.39 0.94
C LEU A 99 -5.78 14.63 -0.22
N ASP A 100 -6.22 15.34 -1.25
CA ASP A 100 -6.77 14.72 -2.46
C ASP A 100 -5.68 13.89 -3.19
N ASP A 101 -4.45 14.40 -3.24
CA ASP A 101 -3.30 13.67 -3.78
C ASP A 101 -2.99 12.41 -2.95
N LEU A 102 -2.96 12.53 -1.62
CA LEU A 102 -2.79 11.37 -0.74
C LEU A 102 -3.90 10.35 -0.92
N LYS A 103 -5.13 10.78 -1.22
CA LYS A 103 -6.26 9.87 -1.50
C LYS A 103 -6.07 9.14 -2.83
N ALA A 104 -5.61 9.83 -3.86
CA ALA A 104 -5.31 9.22 -5.15
C ALA A 104 -4.19 8.16 -5.03
N VAL A 105 -3.16 8.41 -4.22
CA VAL A 105 -2.10 7.42 -3.96
C VAL A 105 -2.63 6.23 -3.16
N GLU A 106 -3.50 6.45 -2.18
CA GLU A 106 -4.16 5.37 -1.44
C GLU A 106 -4.98 4.47 -2.39
N ASP A 107 -5.78 5.06 -3.28
CA ASP A 107 -6.58 4.34 -4.27
C ASP A 107 -5.70 3.54 -5.24
N MET A 108 -4.53 4.05 -5.60
CA MET A 108 -3.53 3.32 -6.40
C MET A 108 -3.00 2.10 -5.64
N TYR A 109 -2.70 2.21 -4.34
CA TYR A 109 -2.30 1.05 -3.55
C TYR A 109 -3.43 0.03 -3.40
N ASP A 110 -4.68 0.46 -3.29
CA ASP A 110 -5.82 -0.47 -3.31
C ASP A 110 -5.92 -1.28 -4.60
N GLN A 111 -5.69 -0.64 -5.75
CA GLN A 111 -5.65 -1.33 -7.03
C GLN A 111 -4.48 -2.33 -7.10
N GLN A 112 -3.30 -1.96 -6.61
CA GLN A 112 -2.13 -2.85 -6.57
C GLN A 112 -2.35 -4.04 -5.63
N ILE A 113 -2.92 -3.82 -4.45
CA ILE A 113 -3.29 -4.86 -3.48
C ILE A 113 -4.30 -5.83 -4.10
N ALA A 114 -5.32 -5.31 -4.80
CA ALA A 114 -6.32 -6.14 -5.48
C ALA A 114 -5.68 -6.99 -6.60
N TYR A 115 -4.78 -6.39 -7.38
CA TYR A 115 -4.03 -7.10 -8.42
C TYR A 115 -3.16 -8.22 -7.85
N ILE A 116 -2.35 -7.93 -6.81
CA ILE A 116 -1.49 -8.93 -6.16
C ILE A 116 -2.34 -10.06 -5.58
N ARG A 117 -3.47 -9.75 -4.95
CA ARG A 117 -4.41 -10.77 -4.44
C ARG A 117 -4.93 -11.68 -5.55
N SER A 118 -5.31 -11.12 -6.70
CA SER A 118 -5.74 -11.90 -7.86
C SER A 118 -4.62 -12.83 -8.34
N ARG A 119 -3.40 -12.32 -8.41
CA ARG A 119 -2.23 -13.09 -8.88
C ARG A 119 -1.87 -14.24 -7.94
N LEU A 120 -1.92 -14.01 -6.63
CA LEU A 120 -1.74 -15.06 -5.61
C LEU A 120 -2.77 -16.18 -5.77
N GLN A 121 -4.03 -15.84 -6.05
CA GLN A 121 -5.08 -16.82 -6.32
C GLN A 121 -4.87 -17.60 -7.62
N GLU A 122 -4.34 -16.95 -8.67
CA GLU A 122 -3.97 -17.62 -9.92
C GLU A 122 -2.84 -18.63 -9.71
N ILE A 123 -1.75 -18.22 -9.05
CA ILE A 123 -0.63 -19.11 -8.71
C ILE A 123 -1.12 -20.29 -7.87
N ARG A 124 -1.96 -20.03 -6.88
CA ARG A 124 -2.59 -21.09 -6.08
C ARG A 124 -3.31 -22.10 -6.98
N LYS A 125 -4.15 -21.65 -7.91
CA LYS A 125 -4.86 -22.55 -8.85
C LYS A 125 -3.91 -23.34 -9.75
N ILE A 126 -2.80 -22.74 -10.18
CA ILE A 126 -1.79 -23.42 -11.00
C ILE A 126 -1.12 -24.53 -10.18
N ILE A 127 -0.67 -24.22 -8.96
CA ILE A 127 -0.09 -25.21 -8.03
C ILE A 127 -1.12 -26.32 -7.76
N GLU A 128 -2.39 -25.98 -7.50
CA GLU A 128 -3.44 -26.96 -7.22
C GLU A 128 -3.68 -27.95 -8.37
N LYS A 129 -3.54 -27.47 -9.61
CA LYS A 129 -3.72 -28.27 -10.81
C LYS A 129 -2.48 -29.10 -11.15
N ALA A 130 -1.28 -28.53 -11.01
CA ALA A 130 -0.03 -29.16 -11.38
C ALA A 130 0.54 -30.10 -10.30
N HIS A 131 0.31 -29.76 -9.03
CA HIS A 131 0.87 -30.40 -7.84
C HIS A 131 -0.22 -30.67 -6.78
N PRO A 132 -1.22 -31.52 -7.08
CA PRO A 132 -2.34 -31.81 -6.17
C PRO A 132 -1.90 -32.38 -4.81
N GLU A 133 -0.71 -32.99 -4.73
CA GLU A 133 -0.10 -33.51 -3.51
C GLU A 133 0.25 -32.43 -2.48
N VAL A 134 0.37 -31.16 -2.89
CA VAL A 134 0.79 -30.03 -2.04
C VAL A 134 -0.42 -29.26 -1.47
N VAL A 135 -1.61 -29.47 -2.04
CA VAL A 135 -2.85 -28.67 -1.82
C VAL A 135 -3.47 -28.83 -0.42
N GLY A 136 -2.94 -29.71 0.42
CA GLY A 136 -3.42 -29.91 1.79
C GLY A 136 -3.08 -28.80 2.79
N PHE A 137 -2.23 -27.83 2.44
CA PHE A 137 -1.88 -26.71 3.32
C PHE A 137 -2.89 -25.57 3.16
N ASN A 138 -3.87 -25.53 4.06
CA ASN A 138 -4.91 -24.50 4.07
C ASN A 138 -4.37 -23.18 4.64
N VAL A 139 -4.05 -22.21 3.77
CA VAL A 139 -3.62 -20.85 4.15
C VAL A 139 -4.79 -20.01 4.71
N GLU A 140 -6.04 -20.44 4.55
CA GLU A 140 -7.21 -19.75 5.10
C GLU A 140 -7.27 -19.71 6.63
N GLU A 141 -6.58 -20.62 7.33
CA GLU A 141 -6.53 -20.61 8.80
C GLU A 141 -5.59 -19.55 9.39
N THR A 142 -4.68 -18.96 8.59
CA THR A 142 -3.62 -18.13 9.18
C THR A 142 -3.97 -16.66 9.35
N GLY A 143 -5.11 -16.16 8.84
CA GLY A 143 -5.67 -14.83 9.18
C GLY A 143 -4.77 -13.60 8.98
N ASP A 144 -3.49 -13.79 8.64
CA ASP A 144 -2.40 -12.83 8.64
C ASP A 144 -1.72 -12.91 7.26
N ILE A 145 -2.11 -12.00 6.37
CA ILE A 145 -1.31 -11.55 5.24
C ILE A 145 -1.20 -10.03 5.34
#